data_AF-A0A7X2TFG2-F1
#
_entry.id   AF-A0A7X2TFG2-F1
#
_cell.length_a   1.000
_cell.length_b   1.000
_cell.length_c   1.000
_cell.angle_alpha   90.00
_cell.angle_beta   90.00
_cell.angle_gamma   90.00
#
_symmetry.space_group_name_H-M   'P 1'
#
loop_
_entity.id
_entity.type
_entity.pdbx_description
1 polymer ?
#
loop_
_entity_poly.entity_id
_entity_poly.type
_entity_poly.pdbx_seq_one_letter_code
_entity_poly.pdbx_strand_id
1 'polypeptide(L)' 'MAIADNSDKVWYYAKEDGQKYGPYTDEELIKLIRNGILSENDLIWMTDLDDWISVGNSIYSFYLTH' A
#
# COMPACT_ATOMS: atom_id res chain seq x y z
N MET A 1 10.20 -22.81 -17.51
CA MET A 1 9.94 -21.44 -18.00
C MET A 1 9.17 -20.77 -16.90
N ALA A 2 9.85 -19.95 -16.09
CA ALA A 2 9.28 -19.42 -14.86
C ALA A 2 8.26 -18.32 -15.18
N ILE A 3 7.09 -18.49 -14.57
CA ILE A 3 5.95 -17.58 -14.52
C ILE A 3 6.37 -16.12 -14.33
N ALA A 4 5.65 -15.23 -15.01
CA ALA A 4 5.84 -13.79 -15.01
C ALA A 4 6.11 -13.24 -13.60
N ASP A 5 7.28 -12.63 -13.44
CA ASP A 5 7.59 -11.76 -12.31
C ASP A 5 6.77 -10.48 -12.52
N ASN A 6 5.48 -10.52 -12.18
CA ASN A 6 4.64 -9.33 -12.11
C ASN A 6 4.89 -8.62 -10.76
N SER A 7 6.17 -8.47 -10.41
CA SER A 7 6.66 -7.78 -9.22
C SER A 7 6.82 -6.29 -9.51
N ASP A 8 5.89 -5.71 -10.27
CA ASP A 8 5.85 -4.27 -10.46
C ASP A 8 5.54 -3.63 -9.12
N LYS A 9 6.57 -3.02 -8.53
CA LYS A 9 6.41 -2.17 -7.36
C LYS A 9 5.56 -0.98 -7.81
N VAL A 10 4.26 -1.08 -7.61
CA VAL A 10 3.30 -0.04 -8.04
C VAL A 10 2.76 0.77 -6.88
N TRP A 11 2.89 0.27 -5.64
CA TRP A 11 2.27 0.88 -4.48
C TRP A 11 3.14 1.92 -3.81
N TYR A 12 2.55 3.04 -3.48
CA TYR A 12 3.13 4.11 -2.71
C TYR A 12 2.21 4.40 -1.53
N TYR A 13 2.77 4.80 -0.40
CA TYR A 13 1.99 5.28 0.73
C TYR A 13 2.43 6.68 1.12
N ALA A 14 1.52 7.46 1.67
CA ALA A 14 1.77 8.77 2.24
C ALA A 14 1.27 8.80 3.68
N LYS A 15 2.14 9.25 4.59
CA LYS A 15 1.80 9.44 6.00
C LYS A 15 1.25 10.84 6.24
N GLU A 16 0.74 11.09 7.45
CA GLU A 16 0.33 12.43 7.90
C GLU A 16 1.42 13.51 7.74
N ASP A 17 2.69 13.13 7.65
CA ASP A 17 3.81 14.04 7.36
C ASP A 17 3.81 14.57 5.91
N GLY A 18 2.94 14.04 5.03
CA GLY A 18 2.89 14.38 3.61
C GLY A 18 4.03 13.77 2.78
N GLN A 19 4.94 13.03 3.41
CA GLN A 19 5.99 12.28 2.72
C GLN A 19 5.40 11.04 2.05
N LYS A 20 5.70 10.90 0.75
CA LYS A 20 5.41 9.72 -0.05
C LYS A 20 6.56 8.73 0.03
N TYR A 21 6.25 7.49 0.34
CA TYR A 21 7.17 6.37 0.43
C TYR A 21 6.81 5.33 -0.62
N GLY A 22 7.81 4.81 -1.33
CA GLY A 22 7.65 3.74 -2.29
C GLY A 22 8.68 3.81 -3.44
N PRO A 23 8.48 3.00 -4.50
CA PRO A 23 7.39 2.04 -4.63
C PRO A 23 7.62 0.72 -3.87
N TYR A 24 6.53 0.11 -3.43
CA TYR A 24 6.44 -1.18 -2.75
C TYR A 24 5.65 -2.18 -3.61
N THR A 25 5.87 -3.47 -3.39
CA THR A 25 5.00 -4.53 -3.89
C THR A 25 3.79 -4.68 -2.98
N ASP A 26 2.75 -5.35 -3.45
CA ASP A 26 1.59 -5.73 -2.63
C ASP A 26 2.00 -6.42 -1.32
N GLU A 27 2.94 -7.36 -1.39
CA GLU A 27 3.41 -8.08 -0.21
C GLU A 27 4.09 -7.17 0.81
N GLU A 28 4.92 -6.23 0.36
CA GLU A 28 5.59 -5.27 1.24
C GLU A 28 4.58 -4.29 1.83
N LEU A 29 3.62 -3.80 1.03
CA LEU A 29 2.55 -2.94 1.52
C LEU A 29 1.72 -3.65 2.60
N ILE A 30 1.33 -4.91 2.35
CA ILE A 30 0.61 -5.74 3.32
C ILE A 30 1.43 -5.93 4.59
N LYS A 31 2.74 -6.20 4.50
CA LYS A 31 3.60 -6.30 5.69
C LYS A 31 3.63 -5.00 6.49
N LEU A 32 3.71 -3.85 5.83
CA LEU A 32 3.68 -2.55 6.50
C LEU A 32 2.37 -2.34 7.26
N ILE A 33 1.24 -2.68 6.64
CA ILE A 33 -0.10 -2.61 7.27
C ILE A 33 -0.18 -3.58 8.45
N ARG A 34 0.21 -4.84 8.26
CA ARG A 34 0.17 -5.88 9.30
C ARG A 34 1.10 -5.59 10.47
N ASN A 35 2.22 -4.91 10.23
CA ASN A 35 3.15 -4.47 11.26
C ASN A 35 2.65 -3.21 12.00
N GLY A 36 1.52 -2.62 11.60
CA GLY A 36 1.02 -1.36 12.15
C GLY A 36 1.86 -0.14 11.76
N ILE A 37 2.68 -0.25 10.70
CA ILE A 37 3.40 0.91 10.14
C ILE A 37 2.44 1.82 9.38
N LEU A 38 1.43 1.22 8.75
CA LEU A 38 0.32 1.89 8.07
C LEU A 38 -0.97 1.67 8.85
N SER A 39 -1.66 2.77 9.11
CA SER A 39 -2.97 2.86 9.74
C SER A 39 -4.05 3.06 8.69
N GLU A 40 -5.31 2.89 9.08
CA GLU A 40 -6.46 3.14 8.21
C GLU A 40 -6.53 4.56 7.64
N ASN A 41 -5.94 5.53 8.35
CA ASN A 41 -5.87 6.94 7.97
C ASN A 41 -4.73 7.25 6.99
N ASP A 42 -3.75 6.35 6.85
CA ASP A 42 -2.68 6.56 5.88
C ASP A 42 -3.22 6.39 4.46
N LEU A 43 -2.64 7.16 3.54
CA LEU A 43 -3.03 7.15 2.14
C LEU A 43 -2.14 6.19 1.36
N ILE A 44 -2.72 5.41 0.47
CA ILE A 44 -2.03 4.57 -0.49
C ILE A 44 -2.41 4.98 -1.92
N TRP A 45 -1.48 4.85 -2.83
CA TRP A 45 -1.66 5.19 -4.24
C TRP A 45 -0.83 4.27 -5.10
N MET A 46 -1.33 3.93 -6.27
CA MET A 46 -0.56 3.22 -7.29
C MET A 46 -0.69 3.92 -8.62
N THR A 47 0.25 3.66 -9.53
CA THR A 47 0.28 4.33 -10.85
C THR A 47 -0.97 4.12 -11.70
N ASP A 48 -1.77 3.09 -11.40
CA ASP A 48 -3.03 2.78 -12.09
C ASP A 48 -4.24 3.48 -11.43
N LEU A 49 -4.06 4.05 -10.24
CA LEU A 49 -5.09 4.82 -9.55
C LEU A 49 -5.00 6.30 -9.93
N ASP A 50 -6.17 6.90 -10.18
CA ASP A 50 -6.31 8.33 -10.47
C ASP A 50 -5.96 9.17 -9.22
N ASP A 51 -6.36 8.70 -8.04
CA ASP A 51 -6.27 9.42 -6.77
C ASP A 51 -5.77 8.55 -5.61
N TRP A 52 -5.29 9.21 -4.55
CA TRP A 52 -4.89 8.57 -3.30
C TRP A 52 -6.11 8.04 -2.55
N ILE A 53 -6.04 6.79 -2.10
CA ILE A 53 -7.10 6.11 -1.37
C ILE A 53 -6.58 5.80 0.03
N SER A 54 -7.37 5.99 1.08
CA SER A 54 -6.95 5.59 2.42
C SER A 54 -6.88 4.07 2.54
N VAL A 55 -5.95 3.56 3.36
CA VAL A 55 -5.83 2.11 3.60
C VAL A 55 -7.17 1.53 4.03
N GLY A 56 -7.90 2.23 4.92
CA GLY A 56 -9.23 1.83 5.38
C GLY A 56 -10.30 1.81 4.29
N ASN A 57 -10.16 2.60 3.22
CA ASN A 57 -11.10 2.62 2.09
C ASN A 57 -10.73 1.64 0.96
N SER A 58 -9.59 0.96 1.08
CA SER A 58 -9.10 -0.01 0.10
C SER A 58 -9.36 -1.45 0.53
N ILE A 59 -9.06 -2.41 -0.37
CA ILE A 59 -9.07 -3.85 -0.04
C ILE A 59 -8.09 -4.23 1.08
N TYR A 60 -7.09 -3.37 1.34
CA TYR A 60 -6.11 -3.62 2.39
C TYR A 60 -6.64 -3.37 3.79
N SER A 61 -7.82 -2.76 3.91
CA SER A 61 -8.54 -2.64 5.18
C SER A 61 -8.77 -4.01 5.85
N PHE A 62 -8.84 -5.09 5.08
CA PHE A 62 -8.91 -6.45 5.60
C PHE A 62 -7.66 -6.88 6.40
N TYR A 63 -6.50 -6.30 6.09
CA TYR A 63 -5.24 -6.60 6.78
C TYR A 63 -4.98 -5.71 8.01
N LEU A 64 -5.82 -4.69 8.23
CA LEU A 64 -5.81 -3.94 9.47
C LEU A 64 -6.38 -4.84 10.57
N THR A 65 -5.49 -5.58 11.25
CA THR A 65 -5.85 -6.31 12.47
C THR A 65 -6.32 -5.29 13.52
N HIS A 66 -7.57 -5.43 13.97
CA HIS A 66 -8.11 -4.73 15.14
C HIS A 66 -7.47 -5.22 16.45
#